data_AF-A0A9X8GQH9-F1
#
_entry.id   AF-A0A9X8GQH9-F1
#
_cell.length_a   1.000
_cell.length_b   1.000
_cell.length_c   1.000
_cell.angle_alpha   90.00
_cell.angle_beta   90.00
_cell.angle_gamma   90.00
#
_symmetry.space_group_name_H-M   'P 1'
#
loop_
_entity.id
_entity.type
_entity.pdbx_description
1 polymer ?
#
loop_
_entity_poly.entity_id
_entity_poly.type
_entity_poly.pdbx_seq_one_letter_code
_entity_poly.pdbx_strand_id
1 'polypeptide(L)' 'MLVCDYIVEQIDGDYAHLKRVDQPEEELKVVARALLPAEIYEGCELHYELMQYSMK' A
#
# COMPACT_ATOMS: atom_id res chain seq x y z
N MET A 1 17.82 -3.91 5.03
CA MET A 1 16.90 -2.93 4.42
C MET A 1 15.48 -3.37 4.77
N LEU A 2 14.61 -2.45 5.20
CA LEU A 2 13.20 -2.75 5.44
C LEU A 2 12.49 -2.65 4.09
N VAL A 3 12.20 -3.79 3.47
CA VAL A 3 11.36 -3.91 2.28
C VAL A 3 10.09 -4.65 2.66
N CYS A 4 8.95 -4.15 2.21
CA CYS A 4 7.65 -4.73 2.53
C CYS A 4 6.74 -4.63 1.31
N ASP A 5 5.98 -5.68 1.02
CA ASP A 5 4.97 -5.65 -0.02
C ASP A 5 3.59 -5.43 0.61
N TYR A 6 2.80 -4.58 -0.04
CA TYR A 6 1.44 -4.25 0.35
C TYR A 6 0.49 -4.50 -0.80
N ILE A 7 -0.75 -4.86 -0.50
CA ILE A 7 -1.86 -4.90 -1.46
C ILE A 7 -2.83 -3.80 -1.08
N VAL A 8 -3.27 -2.99 -2.03
CA VAL A 8 -4.33 -2.01 -1.81
C VAL A 8 -5.66 -2.76 -1.71
N GLU A 9 -6.22 -2.98 -0.51
CA GLU A 9 -7.50 -3.68 -0.38
C GLU A 9 -8.67 -2.76 -0.74
N GLN A 10 -8.59 -1.48 -0.39
CA GLN A 10 -9.68 -0.51 -0.59
C GLN A 10 -9.14 0.91 -0.76
N ILE A 11 -9.82 1.74 -1.56
CA ILE A 11 -9.52 3.18 -1.69
C ILE A 11 -10.75 3.98 -1.28
N ASP A 12 -10.63 4.73 -0.19
CA ASP A 12 -11.66 5.60 0.37
C ASP A 12 -11.26 7.08 0.18
N GLY A 13 -11.61 7.63 -0.98
CA GLY A 13 -11.36 9.03 -1.32
C GLY A 13 -9.86 9.35 -1.42
N ASP A 14 -9.35 10.11 -0.44
CA ASP A 14 -7.96 10.51 -0.33
C ASP A 14 -7.08 9.50 0.43
N TYR A 15 -7.66 8.40 0.93
CA TYR A 15 -6.96 7.37 1.69
C TYR A 15 -7.05 6.01 1.01
N ALA A 16 -6.02 5.19 1.20
CA ALA A 16 -5.95 3.81 0.73
C ALA A 16 -5.65 2.88 1.91
N HIS A 17 -6.36 1.77 1.96
CA HIS A 17 -6.18 0.71 2.92
C HIS A 17 -5.21 -0.32 2.35
N LEU A 18 -4.02 -0.40 2.94
CA LEU A 18 -2.95 -1.29 2.53
C LEU A 18 -2.88 -2.50 3.44
N LYS A 19 -2.92 -3.69 2.86
CA LYS A 19 -2.71 -4.96 3.55
C LYS A 19 -1.30 -5.45 3.33
N ARG A 20 -0.61 -5.81 4.40
CA ARG A 20 0.73 -6.39 4.30
C ARG A 20 0.65 -7.79 3.73
N VAL A 21 1.49 -8.08 2.74
CA VAL A 21 1.58 -9.42 2.14
C VAL A 21 2.28 -10.40 3.11
N ASP A 22 3.26 -9.91 3.88
CA ASP A 22 3.98 -10.72 4.85
C ASP A 22 3.17 -11.04 6.11
N GLN A 23 2.20 -10.18 6.46
CA GLN A 23 1.37 -10.28 7.65
C GLN A 23 -0.10 -9.96 7.32
N PRO A 24 -0.82 -10.88 6.64
CA PRO A 24 -2.20 -10.63 6.21
C PRO A 24 -3.21 -10.59 7.37
N GLU A 25 -2.81 -11.03 8.57
CA GLU A 25 -3.61 -10.97 9.79
C GLU A 25 -3.48 -9.62 10.54
N GLU A 26 -2.52 -8.78 10.15
CA GLU A 26 -2.40 -7.41 10.68
C GLU A 26 -3.55 -6.52 10.19
N GLU A 27 -3.83 -5.45 10.93
CA GLU A 27 -4.82 -4.45 10.55
C GLU A 27 -4.41 -3.72 9.26
N LEU A 28 -5.41 -3.31 8.47
CA LEU A 28 -5.19 -2.54 7.24
C LEU A 28 -4.54 -1.20 7.56
N LYS A 29 -3.39 -0.96 6.95
CA LYS A 29 -2.66 0.29 7.11
C LYS A 29 -3.29 1.37 6.23
N VAL A 30 -3.83 2.40 6.86
CA VAL A 30 -4.38 3.57 6.16
C VAL A 30 -3.25 4.51 5.73
N VAL A 31 -3.11 4.75 4.43
CA VAL A 31 -2.11 5.64 3.85
C VAL A 31 -2.79 6.66 2.94
N ALA A 32 -2.37 7.93 3.04
CA ALA A 32 -2.88 8.97 2.14
C ALA A 32 -2.43 8.72 0.70
N ARG A 33 -3.36 8.84 -0.25
CA ARG A 33 -3.11 8.62 -1.68
C ARG A 33 -2.05 9.56 -2.26
N ALA A 34 -1.85 10.73 -1.64
CA ALA A 34 -0.79 11.67 -1.99
C ALA A 34 0.64 11.12 -1.77
N LEU A 35 0.80 10.09 -0.93
CA LEU A 35 2.07 9.42 -0.67
C LEU A 35 2.28 8.19 -1.57
N LEU A 36 1.25 7.80 -2.32
CA LEU A 36 1.23 6.63 -3.17
C LEU A 36 1.38 7.04 -4.64
N PRO A 37 1.76 6.10 -5.52
CA PRO A 37 1.75 6.34 -6.97
C PRO A 37 0.36 6.81 -7.44
N ALA A 38 0.32 7.72 -8.42
CA ALA A 38 -0.95 8.25 -8.93
C ALA A 38 -1.84 7.21 -9.62
N GLU A 39 -1.24 6.09 -10.07
CA GLU A 39 -1.89 5.05 -10.85
C GLU A 39 -2.55 3.95 -10.00
N ILE A 40 -2.51 4.04 -8.66
CA ILE A 40 -2.99 2.95 -7.79
C ILE A 40 -4.46 2.62 -7.97
N TYR A 41 -4.79 1.33 -7.78
CA TYR A 41 -6.14 0.80 -7.83
C TYR A 41 -6.33 -0.30 -6.79
N GLU A 42 -7.58 -0.60 -6.45
CA GLU A 42 -7.93 -1.67 -5.52
C GLU A 42 -7.50 -3.03 -6.09
N GLY A 43 -6.74 -3.78 -5.30
CA GLY A 43 -6.10 -5.04 -5.67
C GLY A 43 -4.68 -4.91 -6.25
N CYS A 44 -4.13 -3.68 -6.42
CA CYS A 44 -2.74 -3.53 -6.88
C CYS A 44 -1.72 -3.84 -5.78
N GLU A 45 -0.57 -4.38 -6.18
CA GLU A 45 0.57 -4.59 -5.30
C GLU A 45 1.50 -3.35 -5.29
N LEU A 46 1.89 -2.96 -4.09
CA LEU A 46 2.82 -1.87 -3.83
C LEU A 46 4.06 -2.42 -3.14
N HIS A 47 5.22 -2.05 -3.67
CA HIS A 47 6.50 -2.32 -3.05
C HIS A 47 6.94 -1.12 -2.21
N TYR A 48 7.14 -1.32 -0.91
CA TYR A 48 7.68 -0.32 0.00
C TYR A 48 9.17 -0.56 0.24
N GLU A 49 9.99 0.40 -0.19
CA GLU A 49 11.44 0.39 0.02
C GLU A 49 11.93 1.83 0.28
N LEU A 50 12.87 2.02 1.21
CA LEU A 50 13.51 3.32 1.48
C LEU A 50 12.50 4.47 1.69
N MET A 51 11.42 4.21 2.44
CA MET A 51 10.34 5.17 2.70
C MET A 51 9.54 5.62 1.47
N GLN A 52 9.62 4.89 0.36
CA GLN A 52 8.87 5.16 -0.87
C GLN A 52 8.02 3.94 -1.27
N TYR A 53 6.85 4.22 -1.84
CA TYR A 53 5.98 3.21 -2.42
C TYR A 53 6.13 3.24 -3.93
N SER A 54 6.40 2.08 -4.53
CA SER A 54 6.45 1.89 -5.98
C SER A 54 5.40 0.87 -6.38
N MET A 55 4.85 1.01 -7.59
CA MET A 55 4.07 -0.08 -8.17
C MET A 55 4.97 -1.28 -8.44
N LYS A 56 4.44 -2.47 -8.17
CA LYS A 56 5.08 -3.72 -8.51
C LYS A 56 4.66 -4.19 -9.90
#